data_AF-A0A9W5XHV1-F1
#
_entry.id   AF-A0A9W5XHV1-F1
#
_cell.length_a   1.000
_cell.length_b   1.000
_cell.length_c   1.000
_cell.angle_alpha   90.00
_cell.angle_beta   90.00
_cell.angle_gamma   90.00
#
_symmetry.space_group_name_H-M   'P 1'
#
loop_
_entity.id
_entity.type
_entity.pdbx_description
1 polymer ?
#
loop_
_entity_poly.entity_id
_entity_poly.type
_entity_poly.pdbx_seq_one_letter_code
_entity_poly.pdbx_strand_id
1 'polypeptide(L)'
;MTRENNQADWWSTADVNELTGLLAGRMRSRLWQHTEPGELAAWVFDPPEPASLLSAPALLDGHWRDGLDERQQLSWALAGWVLRTAVPEVRATAGTHWLLSHVREAGLRRLRLTVGPVAFLRLNEHGDEVRLRLALAPLHAALQAGALSDEEWEDRGIALPEDTTRTYEEEKILVRCPDVETTLWLLKQSPVMVAARMLAARLSTMGFPFHEDYRPEVAARAWVAAEDLLTREVTAPAAGRGPLGFDRPYRASAVAAALPTQRSFDADAYRAGVSEHDRLCRAVIDHLEKGGTQVGTGLHAVPVDLAWRTDNGRQVIAEVKSVLDGNEIEQLRLGLGQILEYRHRLAALNVPVTAVLVVSRLPDPIWRGICADSRVTLVAMDCPSWPVEMAAVAAAAQ
;
A
#
# COMPACT_ATOMS: atom_id res chain seq x y z
N MET A 1 -3.13 -23.15 23.11
CA MET A 1 -3.96 -23.42 21.92
C MET A 1 -3.87 -22.20 21.02
N THR A 2 -2.92 -22.23 20.10
CA THR A 2 -2.74 -21.24 19.02
C THR A 2 -3.88 -21.44 18.02
N ARG A 3 -4.80 -20.47 17.91
CA ARG A 3 -5.75 -20.41 16.78
C ARG A 3 -4.91 -20.21 15.52
N GLU A 4 -4.79 -21.26 14.72
CA GLU A 4 -4.38 -21.12 13.33
C GLU A 4 -5.33 -20.12 12.67
N ASN A 5 -4.75 -19.13 11.99
CA ASN A 5 -5.45 -18.04 11.33
C ASN A 5 -6.15 -18.63 10.10
N ASN A 6 -7.27 -19.33 10.33
CA ASN A 6 -8.21 -19.73 9.29
C ASN A 6 -8.82 -18.44 8.75
N GLN A 7 -8.15 -17.85 7.77
CA GLN A 7 -8.75 -16.87 6.89
C GLN A 7 -9.81 -17.65 6.09
N ALA A 8 -11.00 -17.82 6.67
CA ALA A 8 -12.12 -18.42 5.97
C ALA A 8 -12.34 -17.59 4.71
N ASP A 9 -12.37 -18.23 3.54
CA ASP A 9 -12.60 -17.57 2.25
C ASP A 9 -14.03 -17.01 2.24
N TRP A 10 -14.19 -15.79 2.76
CA TRP A 10 -15.47 -15.06 2.84
C TRP A 10 -15.81 -14.33 1.52
N TRP A 11 -14.89 -14.38 0.55
CA TRP A 11 -15.08 -13.92 -0.83
C TRP A 11 -14.29 -14.82 -1.78
N SER A 12 -14.57 -14.70 -3.07
CA SER A 12 -14.03 -15.52 -4.15
C SER A 12 -13.82 -14.70 -5.43
N THR A 13 -13.14 -15.27 -6.42
CA THR A 13 -13.03 -14.65 -7.76
C THR A 13 -14.40 -14.42 -8.42
N ALA A 14 -15.43 -15.19 -8.04
CA ALA A 14 -16.78 -14.96 -8.55
C ALA A 14 -17.34 -13.60 -8.11
N ASP A 15 -17.05 -13.17 -6.88
CA ASP A 15 -17.48 -11.87 -6.35
C ASP A 15 -16.82 -10.70 -7.10
N VAL A 16 -15.55 -10.86 -7.50
CA VAL A 16 -14.84 -9.90 -8.34
C VAL A 16 -15.52 -9.77 -9.72
N ASN A 17 -15.88 -10.91 -10.33
CA ASN A 17 -16.56 -10.94 -11.63
C ASN A 17 -17.96 -10.35 -11.55
N GLU A 18 -18.71 -10.63 -10.48
CA GLU A 18 -20.02 -10.05 -10.24
C GLU A 18 -19.93 -8.52 -10.11
N LEU A 19 -19.02 -8.03 -9.26
CA LEU A 19 -18.79 -6.59 -9.12
C LEU A 19 -18.35 -5.94 -10.43
N THR A 20 -17.50 -6.62 -11.22
CA THR A 20 -17.11 -6.16 -12.55
C THR A 20 -18.33 -5.97 -13.45
N GLY A 21 -19.24 -6.94 -13.49
CA GLY A 21 -20.49 -6.85 -14.26
C GLY A 21 -21.39 -5.70 -13.81
N LEU A 22 -21.54 -5.52 -12.49
CA LEU A 22 -22.31 -4.42 -11.91
C LEU A 22 -21.74 -3.05 -12.28
N LEU A 23 -20.41 -2.89 -12.18
CA LEU A 23 -19.71 -1.65 -12.53
C LEU A 23 -19.79 -1.39 -14.04
N ALA A 24 -19.58 -2.41 -14.88
CA ALA A 24 -19.66 -2.29 -16.35
C ALA A 24 -21.05 -1.87 -16.83
N GLY A 25 -22.11 -2.22 -16.10
CA GLY A 25 -23.48 -1.75 -16.36
C GLY A 25 -23.64 -0.22 -16.28
N ARG A 26 -22.70 0.50 -15.63
CA ARG A 26 -22.68 1.96 -15.52
C ARG A 26 -21.92 2.60 -16.69
N MET A 27 -22.25 2.24 -17.93
CA MET A 27 -21.49 2.62 -19.14
C MET A 27 -21.26 4.13 -19.35
N ARG A 28 -22.05 5.00 -18.70
CA ARG A 28 -21.95 6.46 -18.81
C ARG A 28 -21.08 7.11 -17.71
N SER A 29 -20.46 6.32 -16.85
CA SER A 29 -19.62 6.89 -15.80
C SER A 29 -18.40 7.59 -16.40
N ARG A 30 -18.08 8.77 -15.87
CA ARG A 30 -16.83 9.48 -16.20
C ARG A 30 -15.61 8.85 -15.51
N LEU A 31 -15.83 8.01 -14.50
CA LEU A 31 -14.76 7.27 -13.81
C LEU A 31 -13.97 6.39 -14.79
N TRP A 32 -14.62 5.90 -15.85
CA TRP A 32 -13.99 5.05 -16.88
C TRP A 32 -12.96 5.75 -17.76
N GLN A 33 -12.76 7.06 -17.56
CA GLN A 33 -11.63 7.79 -18.16
C GLN A 33 -10.32 7.56 -17.40
N HIS A 34 -10.39 6.96 -16.21
CA HIS A 34 -9.25 6.82 -15.29
C HIS A 34 -8.96 5.37 -14.91
N THR A 35 -9.93 4.46 -15.03
CA THR A 35 -9.80 3.04 -14.65
C THR A 35 -10.80 2.20 -15.44
N GLU A 36 -10.62 0.88 -15.46
CA GLU A 36 -11.59 -0.06 -16.03
C GLU A 36 -12.44 -0.73 -14.95
N PRO A 37 -13.72 -1.11 -15.23
CA PRO A 37 -14.59 -1.78 -14.25
C PRO A 37 -13.96 -3.02 -13.58
N GLY A 38 -13.20 -3.82 -14.34
CA GLY A 38 -12.54 -5.02 -13.82
C GLY A 38 -11.34 -4.70 -12.92
N GLU A 39 -10.56 -3.67 -13.26
CA GLU A 39 -9.44 -3.21 -12.44
C GLU A 39 -9.95 -2.63 -11.12
N LEU A 40 -11.00 -1.81 -11.19
CA LEU A 40 -11.65 -1.26 -10.01
C LEU A 40 -12.24 -2.35 -9.12
N ALA A 41 -12.87 -3.37 -9.71
CA ALA A 41 -13.38 -4.52 -8.96
C ALA A 41 -12.25 -5.30 -8.28
N ALA A 42 -11.13 -5.56 -8.97
CA ALA A 42 -9.99 -6.25 -8.37
C ALA A 42 -9.42 -5.44 -7.19
N TRP A 43 -9.22 -4.13 -7.36
CA TRP A 43 -8.73 -3.23 -6.32
C TRP A 43 -9.61 -3.22 -5.06
N VAL A 44 -10.94 -3.39 -5.21
CA VAL A 44 -11.86 -3.49 -4.06
C VAL A 44 -11.49 -4.66 -3.14
N PHE A 45 -11.04 -5.79 -3.70
CA PHE A 45 -10.72 -7.01 -2.94
C PHE A 45 -9.22 -7.17 -2.64
N ASP A 46 -8.35 -6.32 -3.18
CA ASP A 46 -6.92 -6.32 -2.85
C ASP A 46 -6.66 -6.05 -1.36
N PRO A 47 -5.49 -6.44 -0.82
CA PRO A 47 -5.08 -6.06 0.52
C PRO A 47 -5.21 -4.54 0.77
N PRO A 48 -5.50 -4.11 2.02
CA PRO A 48 -5.70 -2.71 2.38
C PRO A 48 -4.38 -1.93 2.39
N GLU A 49 -3.76 -1.70 1.24
CA GLU A 49 -2.56 -0.87 1.10
C GLU A 49 -2.94 0.59 0.79
N PRO A 50 -2.44 1.59 1.55
CA PRO A 50 -2.67 3.00 1.26
C PRO A 50 -1.98 3.46 -0.03
N ALA A 51 -2.69 4.22 -0.87
CA ALA A 51 -2.12 4.81 -2.08
C ALA A 51 -0.85 5.66 -1.80
N SER A 52 0.10 5.66 -2.74
CA SER A 52 1.39 6.38 -2.63
C SER A 52 1.24 7.90 -2.47
N LEU A 53 2.18 8.56 -1.78
CA LEU A 53 2.26 10.02 -1.69
C LEU A 53 2.32 10.74 -3.04
N LEU A 54 2.85 10.09 -4.08
CA LEU A 54 2.88 10.66 -5.45
C LEU A 54 1.48 10.84 -6.05
N SER A 55 0.49 10.16 -5.47
CA SER A 55 -0.93 10.25 -5.81
C SER A 55 -1.67 11.26 -4.93
N ALA A 56 -0.96 12.14 -4.21
CA ALA A 56 -1.61 13.20 -3.44
C ALA A 56 -2.52 14.05 -4.34
N PRO A 57 -3.74 14.39 -3.86
CA PRO A 57 -4.70 15.14 -4.65
C PRO A 57 -4.25 16.60 -4.89
N ALA A 58 -3.43 17.14 -4.00
CA ALA A 58 -2.81 18.45 -4.12
C ALA A 58 -1.54 18.54 -3.28
N LEU A 59 -0.74 19.59 -3.53
CA LEU A 59 0.39 19.94 -2.67
C LEU A 59 -0.11 20.68 -1.42
N LEU A 60 0.57 20.47 -0.30
CA LEU A 60 0.30 21.18 0.94
C LEU A 60 1.34 22.29 1.12
N ASP A 61 0.86 23.51 1.30
CA ASP A 61 1.69 24.63 1.75
C ASP A 61 1.76 24.65 3.29
N GLY A 62 2.96 24.60 3.86
CA GLY A 62 3.17 24.63 5.31
C GLY A 62 3.18 23.26 5.97
N HIS A 63 3.13 23.25 7.31
CA HIS A 63 3.23 22.01 8.09
C HIS A 63 1.83 21.50 8.45
N TRP A 64 1.54 20.24 8.14
CA TRP A 64 0.19 19.68 8.27
C TRP A 64 -0.34 19.71 9.73
N ARG A 65 0.55 19.72 10.73
CA ARG A 65 0.20 19.77 12.16
C ARG A 65 -0.19 21.16 12.68
N ASP A 66 -0.05 22.22 11.89
CA ASP A 66 -0.18 23.60 12.39
C ASP A 66 -1.56 23.87 13.01
N GLY A 67 -1.57 24.19 14.31
CA GLY A 67 -2.80 24.50 15.06
C GLY A 67 -3.67 23.29 15.42
N LEU A 68 -3.14 22.06 15.36
CA LEU A 68 -3.83 20.83 15.77
C LEU A 68 -3.25 20.25 17.06
N ASP A 69 -4.11 19.88 18.00
CA ASP A 69 -3.74 18.99 19.11
C ASP A 69 -3.56 17.53 18.63
N GLU A 70 -3.09 16.65 19.51
CA GLU A 70 -2.80 15.25 19.17
C GLU A 70 -4.04 14.47 18.68
N ARG A 71 -5.22 14.70 19.27
CA ARG A 71 -6.45 14.02 18.86
C ARG A 71 -6.95 14.51 17.51
N GLN A 72 -6.81 15.80 17.27
CA GLN A 72 -7.07 16.41 15.98
C GLN A 72 -6.11 15.85 14.94
N GLN A 73 -4.83 15.74 15.25
CA GLN A 73 -3.84 15.12 14.36
C GLN A 73 -4.23 13.68 13.96
N LEU A 74 -4.65 12.85 14.92
CA LEU A 74 -5.15 11.49 14.64
C LEU A 74 -6.41 11.50 13.77
N SER A 75 -7.32 12.45 13.99
CA SER A 75 -8.54 12.58 13.19
C SER A 75 -8.22 12.95 11.73
N TRP A 76 -7.32 13.92 11.53
CA TRP A 76 -6.83 14.28 10.20
C TRP A 76 -6.12 13.11 9.51
N ALA A 77 -5.32 12.34 10.26
CA ALA A 77 -4.66 11.16 9.74
C ALA A 77 -5.66 10.06 9.34
N LEU A 78 -6.67 9.77 10.15
CA LEU A 78 -7.73 8.81 9.82
C LEU A 78 -8.46 9.21 8.53
N ALA A 79 -8.84 10.49 8.40
CA ALA A 79 -9.51 10.97 7.20
C ALA A 79 -8.65 10.79 5.95
N GLY A 80 -7.35 11.08 6.03
CA GLY A 80 -6.41 10.85 4.94
C GLY A 80 -6.18 9.37 4.65
N TRP A 81 -6.15 8.53 5.67
CA TRP A 81 -5.97 7.09 5.51
C TRP A 81 -7.15 6.47 4.78
N VAL A 82 -8.38 6.82 5.17
CA VAL A 82 -9.61 6.41 4.46
C VAL A 82 -9.59 6.92 3.02
N LEU A 83 -9.16 8.17 2.80
CA LEU A 83 -9.03 8.73 1.47
C LEU A 83 -8.03 7.91 0.61
N ARG A 84 -6.92 7.47 1.18
CA ARG A 84 -5.87 6.69 0.49
C ARG A 84 -6.24 5.24 0.21
N THR A 85 -7.11 4.65 1.04
CA THR A 85 -7.41 3.23 1.00
C THR A 85 -8.77 2.94 0.39
N ALA A 86 -9.75 3.83 0.53
CA ALA A 86 -11.14 3.56 0.15
C ALA A 86 -11.61 4.36 -1.07
N VAL A 87 -10.87 5.35 -1.56
CA VAL A 87 -11.29 6.14 -2.74
C VAL A 87 -10.48 5.73 -3.97
N PRO A 88 -11.14 5.37 -5.09
CA PRO A 88 -10.43 4.97 -6.30
C PRO A 88 -9.88 6.18 -7.07
N GLU A 89 -8.71 6.01 -7.67
CA GLU A 89 -8.08 7.01 -8.54
C GLU A 89 -8.02 8.42 -7.92
N VAL A 90 -7.70 8.49 -6.63
CA VAL A 90 -7.91 9.67 -5.76
C VAL A 90 -7.54 10.99 -6.44
N ARG A 91 -6.33 11.09 -6.99
CA ARG A 91 -5.84 12.31 -7.63
C ARG A 91 -6.63 12.71 -8.87
N ALA A 92 -6.94 11.75 -9.74
CA ALA A 92 -7.64 12.01 -10.99
C ALA A 92 -9.12 12.33 -10.77
N THR A 93 -9.72 11.81 -9.68
CA THR A 93 -11.15 11.92 -9.37
C THR A 93 -11.49 13.00 -8.34
N ALA A 94 -10.49 13.73 -7.85
CA ALA A 94 -10.62 14.79 -6.87
C ALA A 94 -11.56 15.91 -7.34
N GLY A 95 -12.54 16.29 -6.50
CA GLY A 95 -13.51 17.36 -6.79
C GLY A 95 -14.56 17.02 -7.86
N THR A 96 -14.51 15.82 -8.46
CA THR A 96 -15.45 15.35 -9.49
C THR A 96 -16.24 14.12 -9.06
N HIS A 97 -15.63 13.24 -8.27
CA HIS A 97 -16.27 12.04 -7.74
C HIS A 97 -16.23 11.99 -6.21
N TRP A 98 -15.35 12.77 -5.59
CA TRP A 98 -15.26 12.88 -4.15
C TRP A 98 -14.73 14.25 -3.72
N LEU A 99 -14.99 14.62 -2.48
CA LEU A 99 -14.35 15.75 -1.80
C LEU A 99 -14.11 15.43 -0.33
N LEU A 100 -13.06 16.02 0.25
CA LEU A 100 -12.92 16.12 1.71
C LEU A 100 -13.21 17.56 2.12
N SER A 101 -14.17 17.73 3.04
CA SER A 101 -14.58 19.05 3.55
C SER A 101 -14.27 19.17 5.04
N HIS A 102 -13.84 20.36 5.45
CA HIS A 102 -13.72 20.76 6.86
C HIS A 102 -14.86 21.73 7.17
N VAL A 103 -15.89 21.25 7.85
CA VAL A 103 -17.15 21.98 8.06
C VAL A 103 -17.41 22.22 9.54
N ARG A 104 -18.15 23.29 9.84
CA ARG A 104 -18.70 23.54 11.17
C ARG A 104 -20.18 23.21 11.18
N GLU A 105 -20.57 22.22 11.97
CA GLU A 105 -21.95 21.73 12.06
C GLU A 105 -22.33 21.58 13.54
N ALA A 106 -23.45 22.19 13.95
CA ALA A 106 -23.91 22.20 15.34
C ALA A 106 -22.83 22.64 16.35
N GLY A 107 -21.99 23.61 15.96
CA GLY A 107 -20.90 24.14 16.79
C GLY A 107 -19.60 23.32 16.75
N LEU A 108 -19.65 22.08 16.26
CA LEU A 108 -18.50 21.17 16.15
C LEU A 108 -17.79 21.32 14.82
N ARG A 109 -16.46 21.17 14.83
CA ARG A 109 -15.66 21.05 13.59
C ARG A 109 -15.57 19.60 13.18
N ARG A 110 -15.80 19.33 11.89
CA ARG A 110 -15.88 17.98 11.34
C ARG A 110 -15.11 17.88 10.03
N LEU A 111 -14.44 16.75 9.87
CA LEU A 111 -13.97 16.27 8.58
C LEU A 111 -15.07 15.41 7.97
N ARG A 112 -15.42 15.68 6.71
CA ARG A 112 -16.44 14.95 5.98
C ARG A 112 -15.93 14.58 4.59
N LEU A 113 -15.69 13.29 4.38
CA LEU A 113 -15.40 12.72 3.07
C LEU A 113 -16.71 12.37 2.40
N THR A 114 -16.97 12.97 1.24
CA THR A 114 -18.12 12.68 0.40
C THR A 114 -17.63 11.95 -0.85
N VAL A 115 -18.24 10.82 -1.20
CA VAL A 115 -17.93 10.02 -2.40
C VAL A 115 -19.24 9.81 -3.15
N GLY A 116 -19.30 10.19 -4.43
CA GLY A 116 -20.56 10.39 -5.13
C GLY A 116 -21.51 11.24 -4.27
N PRO A 117 -22.83 11.01 -4.26
CA PRO A 117 -23.78 11.83 -3.50
C PRO A 117 -23.79 11.58 -1.98
N VAL A 118 -22.84 10.82 -1.42
CA VAL A 118 -22.94 10.28 -0.05
C VAL A 118 -21.81 10.76 0.83
N ALA A 119 -22.15 11.23 2.03
CA ALA A 119 -21.18 11.47 3.11
C ALA A 119 -20.64 10.13 3.62
N PHE A 120 -19.59 9.64 2.98
CA PHE A 120 -18.97 8.35 3.21
C PHE A 120 -18.35 8.24 4.62
N LEU A 121 -17.60 9.26 5.02
CA LEU A 121 -17.02 9.40 6.36
C LEU A 121 -17.45 10.73 6.97
N ARG A 122 -17.82 10.71 8.25
CA ARG A 122 -17.94 11.91 9.10
C ARG A 122 -17.15 11.68 10.36
N LEU A 123 -16.30 12.64 10.71
CA LEU A 123 -15.38 12.55 11.82
C LEU A 123 -15.36 13.88 12.56
N ASN A 124 -15.68 13.86 13.85
CA ASN A 124 -15.44 15.02 14.69
C ASN A 124 -13.93 15.25 14.82
N GLU A 125 -13.48 16.50 14.75
CA GLU A 125 -12.05 16.80 14.82
C GLU A 125 -11.46 16.44 16.20
N HIS A 126 -12.27 16.35 17.25
CA HIS A 126 -11.83 15.89 18.57
C HIS A 126 -11.73 14.36 18.70
N GLY A 127 -12.12 13.62 17.66
CA GLY A 127 -12.00 12.16 17.60
C GLY A 127 -12.98 11.38 18.47
N ASP A 128 -14.03 12.03 18.97
CA ASP A 128 -15.03 11.48 19.91
C ASP A 128 -16.27 10.85 19.22
N GLU A 129 -16.37 10.98 17.90
CA GLU A 129 -17.36 10.26 17.10
C GLU A 129 -16.88 10.12 15.67
N VAL A 130 -16.94 8.89 15.16
CA VAL A 130 -16.69 8.59 13.75
C VAL A 130 -17.87 7.84 13.18
N ARG A 131 -18.33 8.27 12.00
CA ARG A 131 -19.40 7.61 11.26
C ARG A 131 -18.91 7.23 9.88
N LEU A 132 -19.07 5.96 9.54
CA LEU A 132 -18.63 5.38 8.27
C LEU A 132 -19.82 4.68 7.60
N ARG A 133 -19.94 4.79 6.29
CA ARG A 133 -20.86 3.97 5.51
C ARG A 133 -20.11 2.84 4.83
N LEU A 134 -20.69 1.65 4.86
CA LEU A 134 -20.10 0.42 4.33
C LEU A 134 -21.12 -0.31 3.47
N ALA A 135 -20.66 -1.00 2.42
CA ALA A 135 -21.52 -1.93 1.67
C ALA A 135 -21.94 -3.10 2.58
N LEU A 136 -23.22 -3.46 2.57
CA LEU A 136 -23.75 -4.49 3.46
C LEU A 136 -23.31 -5.90 3.06
N ALA A 137 -23.29 -6.21 1.75
CA ALA A 137 -23.07 -7.57 1.28
C ALA A 137 -21.74 -8.21 1.74
N PRO A 138 -20.56 -7.55 1.63
CA PRO A 138 -19.30 -8.14 2.09
C PRO A 138 -19.26 -8.40 3.59
N LEU A 139 -19.90 -7.54 4.39
CA LEU A 139 -19.96 -7.69 5.84
C LEU A 139 -20.83 -8.88 6.24
N HIS A 140 -21.99 -9.04 5.59
CA HIS A 140 -22.87 -10.17 5.86
C HIS A 140 -22.20 -11.50 5.49
N ALA A 141 -21.54 -11.58 4.33
CA ALA A 141 -20.78 -12.77 3.93
C ALA A 141 -19.67 -13.10 4.95
N ALA A 142 -18.93 -12.10 5.42
CA ALA A 142 -17.86 -12.29 6.39
C ALA A 142 -18.35 -12.68 7.80
N LEU A 143 -19.49 -12.14 8.25
CA LEU A 143 -20.13 -12.57 9.49
C LEU A 143 -20.59 -14.03 9.42
N GLN A 144 -21.22 -14.43 8.30
CA GLN A 144 -21.64 -15.82 8.08
C GLN A 144 -20.45 -16.79 8.02
N ALA A 145 -19.33 -16.35 7.43
CA ALA A 145 -18.10 -17.12 7.36
C ALA A 145 -17.28 -17.12 8.68
N GLY A 146 -17.70 -16.34 9.69
CA GLY A 146 -16.97 -16.17 10.94
C GLY A 146 -15.66 -15.37 10.82
N ALA A 147 -15.48 -14.63 9.71
CA ALA A 147 -14.36 -13.72 9.50
C ALA A 147 -14.56 -12.36 10.20
N LEU A 148 -15.79 -12.07 10.64
CA LEU A 148 -16.14 -10.96 11.53
C LEU A 148 -16.92 -11.50 12.73
N SER A 149 -16.95 -10.73 13.83
CA SER A 149 -17.71 -11.03 15.04
C SER A 149 -18.53 -9.81 15.46
N ASP A 150 -19.85 -9.97 15.52
CA ASP A 150 -20.76 -8.93 16.05
C ASP A 150 -20.47 -8.66 17.54
N GLU A 151 -20.15 -9.70 18.32
CA GLU A 151 -19.77 -9.57 19.73
C GLU A 151 -18.51 -8.69 19.89
N GLU A 152 -17.49 -8.87 19.04
CA GLU A 152 -16.29 -8.03 19.10
C GLU A 152 -16.58 -6.57 18.71
N TRP A 153 -17.55 -6.34 17.82
CA TRP A 153 -17.99 -4.99 17.47
C TRP A 153 -18.72 -4.32 18.64
N GLU A 154 -19.63 -5.05 19.29
CA GLU A 154 -20.34 -4.59 20.49
C GLU A 154 -19.40 -4.30 21.65
N ASP A 155 -18.44 -5.19 21.93
CA ASP A 155 -17.42 -5.04 22.98
C ASP A 155 -16.57 -3.78 22.81
N ARG A 156 -16.38 -3.34 21.56
CA ARG A 156 -15.65 -2.11 21.21
C ARG A 156 -16.55 -0.88 21.10
N GLY A 157 -17.84 -1.02 21.41
CA GLY A 157 -18.81 0.08 21.37
C GLY A 157 -19.18 0.55 19.96
N ILE A 158 -18.95 -0.29 18.94
CA ILE A 158 -19.35 -0.01 17.57
C ILE A 158 -20.86 -0.20 17.47
N ALA A 159 -21.57 0.85 17.06
CA ALA A 159 -23.02 0.82 16.91
C ALA A 159 -23.42 0.85 15.43
N LEU A 160 -24.55 0.22 15.12
CA LEU A 160 -25.18 0.19 13.80
C LEU A 160 -26.49 1.00 13.80
N PRO A 161 -26.45 2.34 13.89
CA PRO A 161 -27.65 3.15 13.84
C PRO A 161 -28.37 3.04 12.49
N GLU A 162 -29.66 3.36 12.48
CA GLU A 162 -30.44 3.47 11.24
C GLU A 162 -29.86 4.53 10.31
N ASP A 163 -29.59 4.17 9.05
CA ASP A 163 -29.15 5.12 8.03
C ASP A 163 -30.36 5.77 7.36
N THR A 164 -30.72 6.97 7.82
CA THR A 164 -31.85 7.72 7.25
C THR A 164 -31.54 8.36 5.89
N THR A 165 -30.31 8.21 5.37
CA THR A 165 -29.94 8.76 4.06
C THR A 165 -30.47 7.90 2.91
N ARG A 166 -31.50 8.41 2.23
CA ARG A 166 -31.94 7.87 0.94
C ARG A 166 -30.90 8.18 -0.12
N THR A 167 -30.29 7.12 -0.65
CA THR A 167 -29.29 7.20 -1.72
C THR A 167 -29.61 6.13 -2.75
N TYR A 168 -29.12 6.27 -3.97
CA TYR A 168 -29.29 5.23 -5.00
C TYR A 168 -28.66 3.88 -4.64
N GLU A 169 -27.70 3.86 -3.72
CA GLU A 169 -27.15 2.65 -3.12
C GLU A 169 -27.92 2.31 -1.84
N GLU A 170 -28.89 1.40 -1.95
CA GLU A 170 -29.75 0.98 -0.83
C GLU A 170 -29.08 -0.05 0.09
N GLU A 171 -28.10 -0.81 -0.43
CA GLU A 171 -27.40 -1.88 0.30
C GLU A 171 -26.17 -1.38 1.08
N LYS A 172 -26.40 -0.39 1.96
CA LYS A 172 -25.35 0.15 2.83
C LYS A 172 -25.80 0.20 4.28
N ILE A 173 -24.82 0.12 5.19
CA ILE A 173 -25.03 0.34 6.61
C ILE A 173 -24.28 1.56 7.08
N LEU A 174 -24.80 2.19 8.14
CA LEU A 174 -24.11 3.25 8.87
C LEU A 174 -23.49 2.65 10.12
N VAL A 175 -22.17 2.77 10.25
CA VAL A 175 -21.42 2.36 11.42
C VAL A 175 -21.03 3.60 12.21
N ARG A 176 -21.22 3.58 13.53
CA ARG A 176 -20.75 4.61 14.46
C ARG A 176 -19.69 4.00 15.39
N CYS A 177 -18.47 4.51 15.30
CA CYS A 177 -17.39 4.18 16.22
C CYS A 177 -17.27 5.26 17.31
N PRO A 178 -16.91 4.88 18.54
CA PRO A 178 -16.76 5.81 19.66
C PRO A 178 -15.53 6.71 19.52
N ASP A 179 -14.51 6.26 18.79
CA ASP A 179 -13.26 7.00 18.63
C ASP A 179 -12.49 6.62 17.36
N VAL A 180 -11.41 7.37 17.11
CA VAL A 180 -10.49 7.17 15.99
C VAL A 180 -9.79 5.81 16.05
N GLU A 181 -9.36 5.36 17.22
CA GLU A 181 -8.61 4.11 17.41
C GLU A 181 -9.46 2.89 17.06
N THR A 182 -10.70 2.85 17.56
CA THR A 182 -11.70 1.83 17.23
C THR A 182 -12.00 1.82 15.74
N THR A 183 -12.08 3.00 15.12
CA THR A 183 -12.30 3.10 13.68
C THR A 183 -11.12 2.53 12.88
N LEU A 184 -9.88 2.82 13.29
CA LEU A 184 -8.67 2.27 12.66
C LEU A 184 -8.59 0.76 12.82
N TRP A 185 -8.90 0.24 14.01
CA TRP A 185 -9.01 -1.20 14.24
C TRP A 185 -10.05 -1.84 13.31
N LEU A 186 -11.22 -1.22 13.20
CA LEU A 186 -12.31 -1.71 12.35
C LEU A 186 -11.89 -1.76 10.87
N LEU A 187 -11.31 -0.67 10.37
CA LEU A 187 -10.89 -0.56 8.97
C LEU A 187 -9.67 -1.44 8.60
N LYS A 188 -8.89 -1.90 9.58
CA LYS A 188 -7.80 -2.87 9.36
C LYS A 188 -8.31 -4.28 9.09
N GLN A 189 -9.59 -4.57 9.34
CA GLN A 189 -10.20 -5.84 8.99
C GLN A 189 -10.51 -5.88 7.49
N SER A 190 -9.99 -6.90 6.80
CA SER A 190 -10.14 -7.04 5.35
C SER A 190 -11.60 -6.97 4.87
N PRO A 191 -12.58 -7.66 5.49
CA PRO A 191 -13.99 -7.54 5.10
C PRO A 191 -14.55 -6.11 5.17
N VAL A 192 -14.15 -5.35 6.18
CA VAL A 192 -14.57 -3.96 6.38
C VAL A 192 -13.97 -3.07 5.30
N MET A 193 -12.68 -3.26 4.97
CA MET A 193 -12.06 -2.48 3.90
C MET A 193 -12.71 -2.79 2.54
N VAL A 194 -13.00 -4.06 2.25
CA VAL A 194 -13.72 -4.42 1.02
C VAL A 194 -15.10 -3.78 1.00
N ALA A 195 -15.84 -3.80 2.11
CA ALA A 195 -17.12 -3.11 2.20
C ALA A 195 -17.01 -1.59 1.98
N ALA A 196 -15.96 -0.96 2.50
CA ALA A 196 -15.66 0.46 2.32
C ALA A 196 -15.33 0.77 0.85
N ARG A 197 -14.38 0.05 0.25
CA ARG A 197 -13.96 0.20 -1.16
C ARG A 197 -15.10 -0.10 -2.12
N MET A 198 -15.88 -1.16 -1.89
CA MET A 198 -17.00 -1.53 -2.74
C MET A 198 -18.04 -0.42 -2.78
N LEU A 199 -18.42 0.14 -1.62
CA LEU A 199 -19.37 1.25 -1.58
C LEU A 199 -18.79 2.48 -2.30
N ALA A 200 -17.54 2.84 -2.02
CA ALA A 200 -16.90 3.98 -2.66
C ALA A 200 -16.75 3.82 -4.17
N ALA A 201 -16.43 2.63 -4.68
CA ALA A 201 -16.38 2.30 -6.10
C ALA A 201 -17.75 2.51 -6.76
N ARG A 202 -18.82 1.93 -6.19
CA ARG A 202 -20.19 2.10 -6.69
C ARG A 202 -20.61 3.56 -6.72
N LEU A 203 -20.38 4.30 -5.62
CA LEU A 203 -20.73 5.71 -5.50
C LEU A 203 -19.95 6.59 -6.49
N SER A 204 -18.67 6.29 -6.71
CA SER A 204 -17.82 7.01 -7.65
C SER A 204 -18.30 6.84 -9.09
N THR A 205 -19.01 5.76 -9.44
CA THR A 205 -19.54 5.62 -10.80
C THR A 205 -20.62 6.65 -11.15
N MET A 206 -21.31 7.23 -10.17
CA MET A 206 -22.43 8.13 -10.43
C MET A 206 -22.02 9.52 -10.93
N GLY A 207 -20.80 9.96 -10.60
CA GLY A 207 -20.31 11.32 -10.87
C GLY A 207 -21.14 12.40 -10.16
N PHE A 208 -20.50 13.28 -9.41
CA PHE A 208 -21.23 14.39 -8.79
C PHE A 208 -20.34 15.63 -8.76
N PRO A 209 -20.71 16.71 -9.47
CA PRO A 209 -19.84 17.87 -9.59
C PRO A 209 -19.72 18.57 -8.23
N PHE A 210 -18.54 18.47 -7.63
CA PHE A 210 -18.20 19.06 -6.33
C PHE A 210 -17.34 20.32 -6.43
N HIS A 211 -17.11 20.81 -7.65
CA HIS A 211 -16.05 21.77 -7.96
C HIS A 211 -16.09 23.05 -7.09
N GLU A 212 -17.27 23.55 -6.72
CA GLU A 212 -17.40 24.78 -5.92
C GLU A 212 -17.05 24.58 -4.43
N ASP A 213 -17.23 23.36 -3.92
CA ASP A 213 -17.03 23.01 -2.50
C ASP A 213 -15.71 22.29 -2.25
N TYR A 214 -15.03 21.83 -3.30
CA TYR A 214 -13.75 21.15 -3.16
C TYR A 214 -12.68 22.12 -2.65
N ARG A 215 -11.95 21.70 -1.61
CA ARG A 215 -10.84 22.43 -1.00
C ARG A 215 -9.61 21.54 -1.04
N PRO A 216 -8.76 21.65 -2.09
CA PRO A 216 -7.62 20.76 -2.28
C PRO A 216 -6.65 20.76 -1.08
N GLU A 217 -6.50 21.89 -0.40
CA GLU A 217 -5.66 22.05 0.78
C GLU A 217 -6.12 21.19 1.97
N VAL A 218 -7.42 20.98 2.13
CA VAL A 218 -7.97 20.10 3.19
C VAL A 218 -7.63 18.65 2.87
N ALA A 219 -7.81 18.24 1.61
CA ALA A 219 -7.46 16.90 1.16
C ALA A 219 -5.95 16.64 1.28
N ALA A 220 -5.11 17.59 0.84
CA ALA A 220 -3.65 17.50 0.93
C ALA A 220 -3.18 17.39 2.39
N ARG A 221 -3.75 18.19 3.29
CA ARG A 221 -3.41 18.15 4.72
C ARG A 221 -3.72 16.79 5.34
N ALA A 222 -4.91 16.25 5.10
CA ALA A 222 -5.29 14.92 5.59
C ALA A 222 -4.40 13.83 4.98
N TRP A 223 -4.11 13.91 3.68
CA TRP A 223 -3.25 12.97 2.98
C TRP A 223 -1.85 12.87 3.59
N VAL A 224 -1.21 14.01 3.86
CA VAL A 224 0.10 14.09 4.52
C VAL A 224 0.03 13.58 5.96
N ALA A 225 -1.03 13.93 6.71
CA ALA A 225 -1.25 13.45 8.07
C ALA A 225 -1.29 11.91 8.15
N ALA A 226 -1.98 11.27 7.21
CA ALA A 226 -2.09 9.82 7.16
C ALA A 226 -0.74 9.13 6.94
N GLU A 227 0.10 9.66 6.05
CA GLU A 227 1.46 9.15 5.86
C GLU A 227 2.30 9.30 7.13
N ASP A 228 2.23 10.48 7.74
CA ASP A 228 3.09 10.84 8.87
C ASP A 228 2.75 10.05 10.14
N LEU A 229 1.48 9.73 10.39
CA LEU A 229 1.05 9.04 11.60
C LEU A 229 0.68 7.56 11.41
N LEU A 230 -0.04 7.22 10.34
CA LEU A 230 -0.69 5.90 10.24
C LEU A 230 0.04 4.96 9.29
N THR A 231 0.78 5.49 8.32
CA THR A 231 1.72 4.68 7.52
C THR A 231 3.04 4.50 8.28
N ARG A 232 3.43 5.47 9.13
CA ARG A 232 4.57 5.31 10.05
C ARG A 232 4.30 4.39 11.23
N GLU A 233 3.06 4.17 11.65
CA GLU A 233 2.76 3.14 12.67
C GLU A 233 2.89 1.70 12.16
N VAL A 234 2.84 1.47 10.83
CA VAL A 234 3.26 0.19 10.24
C VAL A 234 4.80 0.01 10.29
N THR A 235 5.54 1.06 10.66
CA THR A 235 6.99 1.07 10.93
C THR A 235 7.37 1.33 12.38
N ALA A 236 6.40 1.41 13.31
CA ALA A 236 6.74 1.32 14.71
C ALA A 236 7.38 -0.06 14.94
N PRO A 237 8.62 -0.13 15.47
CA PRO A 237 9.30 -1.40 15.64
C PRO A 237 8.40 -2.28 16.49
N ALA A 238 8.05 -3.46 15.97
CA ALA A 238 7.43 -4.49 16.76
C ALA A 238 8.36 -4.78 17.93
N ALA A 239 8.10 -4.15 19.07
CA ALA A 239 8.80 -4.40 20.31
C ALA A 239 8.55 -5.87 20.65
N GLY A 240 9.51 -6.73 20.29
CA GLY A 240 9.44 -8.16 20.60
C GLY A 240 9.97 -9.12 19.54
N ARG A 241 10.31 -8.70 18.31
CA ARG A 241 11.10 -9.58 17.42
C ARG A 241 12.55 -9.15 17.44
N GLY A 242 13.44 -10.08 17.77
CA GLY A 242 14.89 -9.86 17.78
C GLY A 242 15.37 -9.24 16.48
N PRO A 243 16.58 -8.67 16.46
CA PRO A 243 16.97 -7.74 15.42
C PRO A 243 17.18 -8.57 14.15
N LEU A 244 16.24 -8.58 13.23
CA LEU A 244 16.39 -9.20 11.91
C LEU A 244 16.71 -8.07 10.95
N GLY A 245 17.61 -8.31 10.00
CA GLY A 245 18.06 -7.27 9.06
C GLY A 245 17.05 -6.93 7.96
N PHE A 246 15.76 -7.16 8.20
CA PHE A 246 14.67 -7.05 7.24
C PHE A 246 13.32 -6.97 7.97
N ASP A 247 12.30 -6.42 7.29
CA ASP A 247 10.98 -6.21 7.89
C ASP A 247 10.02 -7.39 7.68
N ARG A 248 10.20 -8.16 6.59
CA ARG A 248 9.30 -9.26 6.20
C ARG A 248 10.06 -10.42 5.54
N PRO A 249 9.59 -11.67 5.69
CA PRO A 249 10.12 -12.81 4.94
C PRO A 249 10.01 -12.58 3.43
N TYR A 250 10.92 -13.19 2.66
CA TYR A 250 10.80 -13.18 1.20
C TYR A 250 9.53 -13.91 0.74
N ARG A 251 8.82 -13.32 -0.24
CA ARG A 251 7.70 -13.93 -0.94
C ARG A 251 7.92 -13.78 -2.44
N ALA A 252 7.86 -14.89 -3.15
CA ALA A 252 8.00 -14.91 -4.60
C ALA A 252 6.97 -13.99 -5.28
N SER A 253 7.39 -13.27 -6.32
CA SER A 253 6.47 -12.49 -7.14
C SER A 253 5.58 -13.42 -7.96
N ALA A 254 4.27 -13.42 -7.68
CA ALA A 254 3.30 -14.02 -8.58
C ALA A 254 3.18 -13.13 -9.83
N VAL A 255 3.41 -13.69 -11.02
CA VAL A 255 3.16 -12.97 -12.27
C VAL A 255 1.65 -12.72 -12.38
N ALA A 256 1.22 -11.45 -12.30
CA ALA A 256 -0.16 -11.09 -12.61
C ALA A 256 -0.46 -11.40 -14.10
N ALA A 257 -1.62 -11.99 -14.38
CA ALA A 257 -1.98 -12.48 -15.71
C ALA A 257 -2.21 -11.38 -16.76
N ALA A 258 -2.28 -10.11 -16.35
CA ALA A 258 -2.48 -8.97 -17.24
C ALA A 258 -1.43 -7.89 -16.99
N LEU A 259 -0.76 -7.46 -18.06
CA LEU A 259 0.28 -6.43 -18.06
C LEU A 259 -0.33 -5.13 -18.60
N PRO A 260 0.02 -3.97 -18.02
CA PRO A 260 -0.54 -2.69 -18.46
C PRO A 260 -0.09 -2.35 -19.89
N THR A 261 -1.06 -1.92 -20.69
CA THR A 261 -0.90 -1.63 -22.13
C THR A 261 -0.24 -0.27 -22.33
N GLN A 262 1.07 -0.13 -22.06
CA GLN A 262 1.79 1.08 -22.47
C GLN A 262 3.21 0.77 -22.95
N ARG A 263 3.45 1.16 -24.22
CA ARG A 263 4.55 0.80 -25.15
C ARG A 263 4.41 -0.62 -25.71
N SER A 264 5.00 -0.89 -26.87
CA SER A 264 4.98 -2.23 -27.48
C SER A 264 5.67 -3.21 -26.54
N PHE A 265 4.88 -3.79 -25.65
CA PHE A 265 5.34 -4.56 -24.51
C PHE A 265 5.36 -6.00 -24.95
N ASP A 266 6.57 -6.55 -25.11
CA ASP A 266 6.72 -7.98 -25.28
C ASP A 266 6.41 -8.66 -23.94
N ALA A 267 5.18 -9.16 -23.82
CA ALA A 267 4.69 -9.83 -22.62
C ALA A 267 5.51 -11.09 -22.29
N ASP A 268 6.09 -11.75 -23.29
CA ASP A 268 6.97 -12.89 -23.07
C ASP A 268 8.32 -12.45 -22.52
N ALA A 269 8.90 -11.37 -23.06
CA ALA A 269 10.12 -10.78 -22.50
C ALA A 269 9.94 -10.31 -21.06
N TYR A 270 8.78 -9.73 -20.71
CA TYR A 270 8.47 -9.35 -19.34
C TYR A 270 8.29 -10.56 -18.42
N ARG A 271 7.51 -11.57 -18.83
CA ARG A 271 7.35 -12.80 -18.06
C ARG A 271 8.68 -13.49 -17.82
N ALA A 272 9.53 -13.56 -18.84
CA ALA A 272 10.89 -14.06 -18.72
C ALA A 272 11.71 -13.22 -17.73
N GLY A 273 11.61 -11.89 -17.79
CA GLY A 273 12.26 -10.98 -16.86
C GLY A 273 11.85 -11.18 -15.40
N VAL A 274 10.55 -11.34 -15.12
CA VAL A 274 10.02 -11.61 -13.76
C VAL A 274 10.45 -12.98 -13.27
N SER A 275 10.34 -14.01 -14.11
CA SER A 275 10.77 -15.37 -13.76
C SER A 275 12.27 -15.44 -13.46
N GLU A 276 13.09 -14.74 -14.25
CA GLU A 276 14.54 -14.68 -14.03
C GLU A 276 14.88 -13.88 -12.77
N HIS A 277 14.16 -12.80 -12.49
CA HIS A 277 14.33 -12.03 -11.25
C HIS A 277 13.99 -12.87 -10.00
N ASP A 278 12.85 -13.57 -10.00
CA ASP A 278 12.46 -14.45 -8.87
C ASP A 278 13.46 -15.61 -8.68
N ARG A 279 13.94 -16.20 -9.79
CA ARG A 279 15.01 -17.21 -9.75
C ARG A 279 16.29 -16.65 -9.12
N LEU A 280 16.69 -15.45 -9.51
CA LEU A 280 17.88 -14.76 -9.01
C LEU A 280 17.77 -14.46 -7.51
N CYS A 281 16.62 -13.95 -7.07
CA CYS A 281 16.32 -13.74 -5.65
C CYS A 281 16.44 -15.03 -4.83
N ARG A 282 15.81 -16.13 -5.28
CA ARG A 282 15.89 -17.42 -4.59
C ARG A 282 17.31 -17.97 -4.55
N ALA A 283 18.07 -17.83 -5.64
CA ALA A 283 19.46 -18.29 -5.67
C ALA A 283 20.35 -17.55 -4.64
N VAL A 284 20.12 -16.25 -4.46
CA VAL A 284 20.80 -15.44 -3.42
C VAL A 284 20.38 -15.90 -2.02
N ILE A 285 19.07 -16.06 -1.78
CA ILE A 285 18.53 -16.53 -0.50
C ILE A 285 19.10 -17.90 -0.14
N ASP A 286 18.99 -18.88 -1.04
CA ASP A 286 19.49 -20.23 -0.83
C ASP A 286 20.99 -20.25 -0.51
N HIS A 287 21.77 -19.38 -1.15
CA HIS A 287 23.21 -19.28 -0.90
C HIS A 287 23.50 -18.71 0.49
N LEU A 288 22.82 -17.62 0.87
CA LEU A 288 23.00 -16.95 2.16
C LEU A 288 22.49 -17.81 3.33
N GLU A 289 21.35 -18.48 3.16
CA GLU A 289 20.78 -19.36 4.18
C GLU A 289 21.63 -20.62 4.42
N LYS A 290 22.27 -21.17 3.39
CA LYS A 290 23.30 -22.22 3.55
C LYS A 290 24.47 -21.77 4.42
N GLY A 291 24.79 -20.48 4.39
CA GLY A 291 25.78 -19.84 5.26
C GLY A 291 25.23 -19.43 6.63
N GLY A 292 23.96 -19.73 6.95
CA GLY A 292 23.31 -19.35 8.21
C GLY A 292 22.81 -17.91 8.28
N THR A 293 22.90 -17.14 7.17
CA THR A 293 22.39 -15.77 7.10
C THR A 293 20.91 -15.79 6.75
N GLN A 294 20.07 -15.20 7.61
CA GLN A 294 18.66 -15.02 7.32
C GLN A 294 18.43 -13.83 6.39
N VAL A 295 17.64 -14.04 5.35
CA VAL A 295 17.34 -13.04 4.32
C VAL A 295 15.84 -12.79 4.27
N GLY A 296 15.46 -11.54 4.07
CA GLY A 296 14.08 -11.15 3.86
C GLY A 296 13.96 -10.05 2.81
N THR A 297 12.80 -9.40 2.77
CA THR A 297 12.53 -8.27 1.89
C THR A 297 12.18 -7.05 2.74
N GLY A 298 12.40 -5.86 2.20
CA GLY A 298 12.10 -4.61 2.91
C GLY A 298 13.01 -4.33 4.11
N LEU A 299 13.27 -3.07 4.38
CA LEU A 299 14.00 -2.62 5.57
C LEU A 299 13.52 -1.24 5.99
N HIS A 300 13.02 -1.08 7.22
CA HIS A 300 12.40 0.16 7.71
C HIS A 300 11.38 0.80 6.72
N ALA A 301 10.49 -0.03 6.17
CA ALA A 301 9.53 0.27 5.09
C ALA A 301 10.12 0.77 3.76
N VAL A 302 11.42 0.70 3.57
CA VAL A 302 12.03 0.87 2.25
C VAL A 302 11.87 -0.45 1.48
N PRO A 303 11.24 -0.44 0.28
CA PRO A 303 10.85 -1.66 -0.43
C PRO A 303 12.03 -2.24 -1.25
N VAL A 304 13.10 -2.61 -0.55
CA VAL A 304 14.26 -3.26 -1.17
C VAL A 304 13.93 -4.71 -1.55
N ASP A 305 14.50 -5.19 -2.66
CA ASP A 305 14.28 -6.56 -3.15
C ASP A 305 14.73 -7.59 -2.12
N LEU A 306 15.94 -7.44 -1.57
CA LEU A 306 16.46 -8.29 -0.51
C LEU A 306 17.14 -7.46 0.58
N ALA A 307 17.03 -7.90 1.82
CA ALA A 307 17.74 -7.34 2.96
C ALA A 307 18.16 -8.43 3.94
N TRP A 308 19.33 -8.25 4.54
CA TRP A 308 19.83 -9.14 5.58
C TRP A 308 20.80 -8.39 6.48
N ARG A 309 21.20 -9.07 7.55
CA ARG A 309 22.25 -8.59 8.43
C ARG A 309 23.44 -9.53 8.38
N THR A 310 24.62 -8.93 8.24
CA THR A 310 25.90 -9.65 8.35
C THR A 310 26.13 -10.13 9.79
N ASP A 311 27.07 -11.05 9.96
CA ASP A 311 27.46 -11.58 11.28
C ASP A 311 27.96 -10.49 12.26
N ASN A 312 28.52 -9.39 11.72
CA ASN A 312 29.01 -8.26 12.52
C ASN A 312 27.92 -7.24 12.89
N GLY A 313 26.67 -7.48 12.48
CA GLY A 313 25.54 -6.62 12.79
C GLY A 313 25.25 -5.52 11.76
N ARG A 314 26.03 -5.40 10.67
CA ARG A 314 25.74 -4.44 9.58
C ARG A 314 24.54 -4.87 8.74
N GLN A 315 23.73 -3.89 8.38
CA GLN A 315 22.61 -4.05 7.46
C GLN A 315 23.08 -4.04 6.01
N VAL A 316 22.54 -4.94 5.21
CA VAL A 316 22.81 -5.03 3.77
C VAL A 316 21.48 -5.00 3.04
N ILE A 317 21.43 -4.21 1.98
CA ILE A 317 20.31 -4.19 1.03
C ILE A 317 20.83 -4.60 -0.35
N ALA A 318 20.06 -5.40 -1.05
CA ALA A 318 20.33 -5.74 -2.43
C ALA A 318 19.15 -5.40 -3.33
N GLU A 319 19.47 -4.84 -4.48
CA GLU A 319 18.57 -4.69 -5.63
C GLU A 319 18.93 -5.75 -6.64
N VAL A 320 17.93 -6.43 -7.20
CA VAL A 320 18.10 -7.61 -8.03
C VAL A 320 17.56 -7.34 -9.44
N LYS A 321 18.42 -7.44 -10.46
CA LYS A 321 18.04 -7.17 -11.85
C LYS A 321 18.29 -8.35 -12.78
N SER A 322 17.24 -8.76 -13.49
CA SER A 322 17.36 -9.69 -14.62
C SER A 322 17.85 -8.93 -15.85
N VAL A 323 19.07 -9.23 -16.27
CA VAL A 323 19.72 -8.65 -17.43
C VAL A 323 19.58 -9.62 -18.59
N LEU A 324 18.82 -9.23 -19.61
CA LEU A 324 18.57 -9.98 -20.84
C LEU A 324 19.16 -9.22 -22.03
N ASP A 325 19.30 -9.87 -23.17
CA ASP A 325 19.80 -9.22 -24.40
C ASP A 325 18.92 -8.02 -24.76
N GLY A 326 19.54 -6.85 -24.89
CA GLY A 326 18.88 -5.61 -25.32
C GLY A 326 18.28 -4.74 -24.22
N ASN A 327 18.36 -5.14 -22.94
CA ASN A 327 17.89 -4.32 -21.81
C ASN A 327 19.01 -3.91 -20.83
N GLU A 328 20.27 -4.16 -21.17
CA GLU A 328 21.40 -4.12 -20.23
C GLU A 328 21.57 -2.73 -19.61
N ILE A 329 21.72 -1.70 -20.45
CA ILE A 329 21.95 -0.32 -19.99
C ILE A 329 20.77 0.20 -19.17
N GLU A 330 19.54 -0.19 -19.54
CA GLU A 330 18.33 0.18 -18.83
C GLU A 330 18.30 -0.45 -17.43
N GLN A 331 18.57 -1.74 -17.32
CA GLN A 331 18.60 -2.46 -16.04
C GLN A 331 19.69 -1.95 -15.11
N LEU A 332 20.89 -1.61 -15.63
CA LEU A 332 21.92 -0.95 -14.83
C LEU A 332 21.42 0.36 -14.25
N ARG A 333 20.86 1.25 -15.09
CA ARG A 333 20.42 2.58 -14.67
C ARG A 333 19.28 2.50 -13.66
N LEU A 334 18.31 1.63 -13.90
CA LEU A 334 17.19 1.41 -12.98
C LEU A 334 17.67 0.85 -11.65
N GLY A 335 18.43 -0.26 -11.68
CA GLY A 335 18.92 -0.89 -10.45
C GLY A 335 19.84 0.03 -9.64
N LEU A 336 20.74 0.74 -10.30
CA LEU A 336 21.62 1.70 -9.64
C LEU A 336 20.84 2.90 -9.07
N GLY A 337 19.87 3.43 -9.81
CA GLY A 337 19.01 4.52 -9.33
C GLY A 337 18.24 4.12 -8.08
N GLN A 338 17.62 2.94 -8.10
CA GLN A 338 16.83 2.40 -6.99
C GLN A 338 17.70 2.15 -5.74
N ILE A 339 18.83 1.44 -5.87
CA ILE A 339 19.66 1.12 -4.70
C ILE A 339 20.27 2.37 -4.04
N LEU A 340 20.60 3.41 -4.83
CA LEU A 340 21.10 4.68 -4.32
C LEU A 340 20.01 5.45 -3.56
N GLU A 341 18.79 5.43 -4.08
CA GLU A 341 17.61 6.04 -3.48
C GLU A 341 17.26 5.37 -2.14
N TYR A 342 17.22 4.04 -2.12
CA TYR A 342 16.97 3.25 -0.91
C TYR A 342 18.00 3.51 0.17
N ARG A 343 19.29 3.50 -0.20
CA ARG A 343 20.39 3.83 0.71
C ARG A 343 20.24 5.22 1.31
N HIS A 344 19.80 6.20 0.52
CA HIS A 344 19.58 7.56 1.01
C HIS A 344 18.41 7.64 2.02
N ARG A 345 17.28 6.98 1.73
CA ARG A 345 16.15 6.90 2.66
C ARG A 345 16.54 6.25 3.99
N LEU A 346 17.27 5.15 3.94
CA LEU A 346 17.73 4.44 5.13
C LEU A 346 18.74 5.27 5.95
N ALA A 347 19.64 5.99 5.27
CA ALA A 347 20.55 6.92 5.94
C ALA A 347 19.79 8.04 6.67
N ALA A 348 18.71 8.58 6.08
CA ALA A 348 17.85 9.56 6.75
C ALA A 348 17.17 9.03 8.02
N LEU A 349 17.04 7.71 8.14
CA LEU A 349 16.54 7.00 9.33
C LEU A 349 17.66 6.58 10.30
N ASN A 350 18.91 7.03 10.08
CA ASN A 350 20.10 6.59 10.82
C ASN A 350 20.37 5.08 10.73
N VAL A 351 19.99 4.45 9.61
CA VAL A 351 20.24 3.04 9.33
C VAL A 351 21.35 2.94 8.28
N PRO A 352 22.63 2.79 8.69
CA PRO A 352 23.71 2.62 7.74
C PRO A 352 23.60 1.26 7.07
N VAL A 353 23.60 1.25 5.74
CA VAL A 353 23.48 0.02 4.94
C VAL A 353 24.59 -0.13 3.93
N THR A 354 24.97 -1.38 3.68
CA THR A 354 25.78 -1.76 2.52
C THR A 354 24.86 -2.00 1.33
N ALA A 355 25.15 -1.35 0.20
CA ALA A 355 24.34 -1.44 -1.01
C ALA A 355 24.95 -2.44 -2.00
N VAL A 356 24.13 -3.38 -2.46
CA VAL A 356 24.53 -4.43 -3.39
C VAL A 356 23.60 -4.39 -4.60
N LEU A 357 24.16 -4.46 -5.80
CA LEU A 357 23.40 -4.69 -7.02
C LEU A 357 23.72 -6.11 -7.50
N VAL A 358 22.69 -6.95 -7.57
CA VAL A 358 22.80 -8.33 -8.05
C VAL A 358 22.22 -8.40 -9.45
N VAL A 359 22.98 -8.95 -10.39
CA VAL A 359 22.55 -9.11 -11.78
C VAL A 359 22.65 -10.55 -12.23
N SER A 360 21.76 -10.99 -13.13
CA SER A 360 21.83 -12.35 -13.70
C SER A 360 23.09 -12.55 -14.54
N ARG A 361 23.49 -11.52 -15.29
CA ARG A 361 24.69 -11.52 -16.14
C ARG A 361 25.43 -10.19 -16.15
N LEU A 362 26.73 -10.23 -16.44
CA LEU A 362 27.59 -9.04 -16.58
C LEU A 362 28.01 -8.83 -18.04
N PRO A 363 27.21 -8.12 -18.85
CA PRO A 363 27.46 -7.97 -20.29
C PRO A 363 28.63 -7.01 -20.59
N ASP A 364 28.83 -5.99 -19.73
CA ASP A 364 29.89 -5.00 -19.89
C ASP A 364 30.71 -4.86 -18.59
N PRO A 365 32.02 -5.17 -18.63
CA PRO A 365 32.90 -5.04 -17.46
C PRO A 365 32.92 -3.63 -16.84
N ILE A 366 32.59 -2.56 -17.59
CA ILE A 366 32.61 -1.18 -17.08
C ILE A 366 31.62 -0.98 -15.92
N TRP A 367 30.57 -1.80 -15.82
CA TRP A 367 29.58 -1.71 -14.76
C TRP A 367 30.19 -1.85 -13.38
N ARG A 368 31.25 -2.67 -13.24
CA ARG A 368 31.97 -2.81 -11.97
C ARG A 368 32.59 -1.48 -11.53
N GLY A 369 33.16 -0.71 -12.47
CA GLY A 369 33.70 0.63 -12.19
C GLY A 369 32.61 1.61 -11.78
N ILE A 370 31.50 1.66 -12.55
CA ILE A 370 30.36 2.54 -12.26
C ILE A 370 29.76 2.29 -10.87
N CYS A 371 29.53 1.02 -10.53
CA CYS A 371 29.02 0.63 -9.22
C CYS A 371 30.02 0.94 -8.11
N ALA A 372 31.31 0.67 -8.31
CA ALA A 372 32.36 0.96 -7.33
C ALA A 372 32.48 2.46 -7.03
N ASP A 373 32.46 3.32 -8.05
CA ASP A 373 32.48 4.78 -7.90
C ASP A 373 31.28 5.30 -7.09
N SER A 374 30.16 4.57 -7.15
CA SER A 374 28.93 4.86 -6.41
C SER A 374 28.86 4.18 -5.03
N ARG A 375 29.92 3.46 -4.63
CA ARG A 375 29.99 2.62 -3.42
C ARG A 375 28.88 1.57 -3.37
N VAL A 376 28.62 0.92 -4.50
CA VAL A 376 27.68 -0.20 -4.65
C VAL A 376 28.48 -1.43 -5.06
N THR A 377 28.31 -2.53 -4.34
CA THR A 377 28.94 -3.81 -4.72
C THR A 377 28.14 -4.45 -5.82
N LEU A 378 28.75 -4.71 -6.98
CA LEU A 378 28.12 -5.44 -8.08
C LEU A 378 28.47 -6.92 -7.99
N VAL A 379 27.45 -7.78 -7.98
CA VAL A 379 27.58 -9.24 -8.06
C VAL A 379 26.83 -9.75 -9.28
N ALA A 380 27.47 -10.58 -10.08
CA ALA A 380 26.88 -11.17 -11.28
C ALA A 380 26.85 -12.70 -11.17
N MET A 381 25.69 -13.31 -11.35
CA MET A 381 25.51 -14.77 -11.16
C MET A 381 26.18 -15.63 -12.23
N ASP A 382 26.36 -15.11 -13.44
CA ASP A 382 27.07 -15.78 -14.52
C ASP A 382 28.60 -15.83 -14.31
N CYS A 383 29.13 -15.06 -13.36
CA CYS A 383 30.54 -15.07 -13.02
C CYS A 383 30.87 -16.25 -12.09
N PRO A 384 31.92 -17.05 -12.37
CA PRO A 384 32.34 -18.15 -11.49
C PRO A 384 32.68 -17.72 -10.06
N SER A 385 33.04 -16.44 -9.87
CA SER A 385 33.36 -15.84 -8.58
C SER A 385 32.13 -15.48 -7.73
N TRP A 386 30.91 -15.53 -8.27
CA TRP A 386 29.71 -15.07 -7.56
C TRP A 386 29.52 -15.68 -6.15
N PRO A 387 29.81 -16.97 -5.88
CA PRO A 387 29.63 -17.52 -4.53
C PRO A 387 30.62 -16.90 -3.53
N VAL A 388 31.83 -16.59 -4.00
CA VAL A 388 32.86 -15.95 -3.18
C VAL A 388 32.53 -14.47 -2.97
N GLU A 389 32.06 -13.78 -4.01
CA GLU A 389 31.62 -12.38 -3.92
C GLU A 389 30.42 -12.25 -2.96
N MET A 390 29.43 -13.15 -3.03
CA MET A 390 28.30 -13.16 -2.10
C MET A 390 28.69 -13.50 -0.67
N ALA A 391 29.56 -14.50 -0.47
CA ALA A 391 30.08 -14.82 0.86
C ALA A 391 30.87 -13.63 1.44
N ALA A 392 31.63 -12.92 0.62
CA ALA A 392 32.33 -11.71 1.04
C ALA A 392 31.37 -10.61 1.46
N VAL A 393 30.25 -10.40 0.75
CA VAL A 393 29.20 -9.44 1.15
C VAL A 393 28.49 -9.87 2.44
N ALA A 394 28.21 -11.17 2.61
CA ALA A 394 27.62 -11.71 3.84
C ALA A 394 28.56 -11.54 5.06
N ALA A 395 29.86 -11.66 4.82
CA ALA A 395 30.90 -11.52 5.84
C ALA A 395 31.42 -10.08 6.01
N ALA A 396 31.13 -9.16 5.08
CA ALA A 396 31.88 -7.92 4.87
C ALA A 396 32.03 -7.06 6.13
N ALA A 397 33.25 -7.14 6.68
CA ALA A 397 33.95 -6.10 7.39
C ALA A 397 34.67 -5.20 6.36
N GLN A 398 34.32 -3.90 6.36
CA GLN A 398 35.21 -2.73 6.20
C GLN A 398 34.36 -1.46 6.28
#